data_AF-E0NN97-F1
#
_entry.id   AF-E0NN97-F1
#
_cell.length_a   1.000
_cell.length_b   1.000
_cell.length_c   1.000
_cell.angle_alpha   90.00
_cell.angle_beta   90.00
_cell.angle_gamma   90.00
#
_symmetry.space_group_name_H-M   'P 1'
#
loop_
_entity.id
_entity.type
_entity.pdbx_description
1 polymer ?
#
loop_
_entity_poly.entity_id
_entity_poly.type
_entity_poly.pdbx_seq_one_letter_code
_entity_poly.pdbx_strand_id
1 'polypeptide(L)'
;MRDRFKVIIDNRGKVQEAMIEGTVQVMWSRDGSPGQMTCNIVKDENLDYQEGNPIAFYVDGKVFFYGYVFSKSRTGEQIITTTCYDQLRYLKNKATYQYKDWTYSELLTNICRDRNLQIGEVEDTKFKIPGRIEENKEFWEILRFASDMTTANTGKLYTLFDKGGKICLKSIESMKTKDVIDYDCTEDFNYETSINSNTYNRVHLKLLDDNKKEIKSATAEDTKAIEKWGLLSYSATTNNEELDIDAKAKELLKVLNKKHRKLRLKNIVGRLDVRAGSLVPVQMMAIGDIDINSLMLVQSVTHKFQEEHHFMDLEVYNKDISPEVAPQSLPQKQKSGSADISSPGGSDGGNSSMTEAAKKYLGVKYVWGGESMSEGGVDCTGLVIRSLRDMGVNMPRFTSSTLASNPKAYGFVEIPINQAEPGDVLWHKGHVAMKYDDTNVIEAAFSKKKVVIQSQSKRPKKFTRAFRYKG
;
A
#
# COMPACT_ATOMS: atom_id res chain seq x y z
N MET A 1 0.69 -22.97 -35.25
CA MET A 1 0.61 -21.49 -35.27
C MET A 1 -0.55 -20.95 -34.42
N ARG A 2 -1.41 -21.78 -33.78
CA ARG A 2 -2.43 -21.35 -32.80
C ARG A 2 -2.02 -21.62 -31.34
N ASP A 3 -0.76 -21.97 -31.08
CA ASP A 3 -0.37 -22.68 -29.85
C ASP A 3 0.50 -21.88 -28.88
N ARG A 4 0.85 -20.61 -29.21
CA ARG A 4 1.79 -19.85 -28.40
C ARG A 4 1.20 -19.39 -27.07
N PHE A 5 0.00 -18.82 -27.09
CA PHE A 5 -0.69 -18.30 -25.92
C PHE A 5 -1.97 -19.09 -25.68
N LYS A 6 -2.11 -19.72 -24.50
CA LYS A 6 -3.30 -20.51 -24.15
C LYS A 6 -3.80 -20.14 -22.77
N VAL A 7 -5.10 -19.96 -22.63
CA VAL A 7 -5.77 -19.81 -21.34
C VAL A 7 -6.58 -21.07 -21.08
N ILE A 8 -6.30 -21.73 -19.96
CA ILE A 8 -6.99 -22.94 -19.54
C ILE A 8 -7.70 -22.67 -18.22
N ILE A 9 -8.97 -23.04 -18.15
CA ILE A 9 -9.82 -22.89 -16.96
C ILE A 9 -10.26 -24.27 -16.50
N ASP A 10 -10.19 -24.50 -15.19
CA ASP A 10 -10.71 -25.71 -14.56
C ASP A 10 -12.00 -25.39 -13.79
N ASN A 11 -13.12 -25.92 -14.27
CA ASN A 11 -14.37 -25.89 -13.53
C ASN A 11 -14.67 -27.27 -12.93
N ARG A 12 -14.19 -27.48 -11.70
CA ARG A 12 -14.46 -28.69 -10.89
C ARG A 12 -14.08 -30.00 -11.61
N GLY A 13 -12.91 -30.02 -12.26
CA GLY A 13 -12.38 -31.14 -13.03
C GLY A 13 -12.69 -31.08 -14.52
N LYS A 14 -13.61 -30.19 -14.96
CA LYS A 14 -13.84 -29.93 -16.38
C LYS A 14 -12.84 -28.87 -16.86
N VAL A 15 -11.74 -29.34 -17.44
CA VAL A 15 -10.69 -28.49 -17.99
C VAL A 15 -11.07 -28.05 -19.40
N GLN A 16 -11.08 -26.74 -19.64
CA GLN A 16 -11.47 -26.14 -20.92
C GLN A 16 -10.45 -25.07 -21.34
N GLU A 17 -10.11 -25.06 -22.63
CA GLU A 17 -9.36 -23.96 -23.23
C GLU A 17 -10.33 -22.81 -23.55
N ALA A 18 -10.00 -21.61 -23.10
CA ALA A 18 -10.82 -20.42 -23.28
C ALA A 18 -10.34 -19.64 -24.51
N MET A 19 -11.28 -19.28 -25.39
CA MET A 19 -11.00 -18.39 -26.51
C MET A 19 -10.84 -16.96 -26.00
N ILE A 20 -9.67 -16.37 -26.26
CA ILE A 20 -9.33 -15.01 -25.84
C ILE A 20 -9.50 -14.04 -26.99
N GLU A 21 -10.06 -12.87 -26.66
CA GLU A 21 -10.13 -11.72 -27.56
C GLU A 21 -9.24 -10.58 -27.05
N GLY A 22 -8.48 -9.97 -27.96
CA GLY A 22 -7.60 -8.85 -27.62
C GLY A 22 -6.42 -9.27 -26.74
N THR A 23 -6.09 -8.42 -25.77
CA THR A 23 -4.85 -8.54 -24.99
C THR A 23 -5.07 -9.29 -23.67
N VAL A 24 -4.21 -10.27 -23.39
CA VAL A 24 -4.01 -10.78 -22.02
C VAL A 24 -2.99 -9.88 -21.33
N GLN A 25 -3.35 -9.33 -20.17
CA GLN A 25 -2.42 -8.55 -19.35
C GLN A 25 -2.11 -9.28 -18.05
N VAL A 26 -0.82 -9.35 -17.69
CA VAL A 26 -0.35 -9.89 -16.42
C VAL A 26 0.44 -8.83 -15.69
N MET A 27 -0.01 -8.45 -14.50
CA MET A 27 0.57 -7.39 -13.68
C MET A 27 1.16 -7.97 -12.41
N TRP A 28 2.40 -7.61 -12.12
CA TRP A 28 3.08 -7.92 -10.85
C TRP A 28 3.67 -6.66 -10.25
N SER A 29 3.68 -6.59 -8.92
CA SER A 29 4.14 -5.43 -8.15
C SER A 29 4.77 -5.85 -6.83
N ARG A 30 5.72 -5.06 -6.33
CA ARG A 30 6.34 -5.21 -5.00
C ARG A 30 5.63 -4.43 -3.88
N ASP A 31 4.56 -3.70 -4.19
CA ASP A 31 3.78 -2.96 -3.18
C ASP A 31 2.88 -3.86 -2.30
N GLY A 32 2.82 -5.14 -2.63
CA GLY A 32 1.97 -6.12 -1.96
C GLY A 32 0.60 -6.31 -2.57
N SER A 33 0.38 -5.78 -3.76
CA SER A 33 -0.69 -6.23 -4.62
C SER A 33 -0.43 -7.68 -5.05
N PRO A 34 -1.44 -8.56 -5.01
CA PRO A 34 -1.30 -9.89 -5.60
C PRO A 34 -1.08 -9.77 -7.11
N GLY A 35 -0.41 -10.75 -7.71
CA GLY A 35 -0.29 -10.80 -9.16
C GLY A 35 -1.67 -10.91 -9.78
N GLN A 36 -1.91 -10.09 -10.80
CA GLN A 36 -3.21 -9.96 -11.44
C GLN A 36 -3.10 -10.34 -12.90
N MET A 37 -4.03 -11.15 -13.40
CA MET A 37 -4.22 -11.36 -14.83
C MET A 37 -5.59 -10.86 -15.25
N THR A 38 -5.66 -10.12 -16.35
CA THR A 38 -6.91 -9.72 -17.00
C THR A 38 -6.94 -10.20 -18.43
N CYS A 39 -8.04 -10.82 -18.83
CA CYS A 39 -8.27 -11.25 -20.21
C CYS A 39 -9.75 -11.13 -20.55
N ASN A 40 -10.03 -10.96 -21.85
CA ASN A 40 -11.39 -11.00 -22.37
C ASN A 40 -11.64 -12.37 -22.97
N ILE A 41 -12.64 -13.06 -22.44
CA ILE A 41 -13.00 -14.43 -22.82
C ILE A 41 -14.28 -14.38 -23.66
N VAL A 42 -14.23 -14.95 -24.85
CA VAL A 42 -15.40 -15.12 -25.71
C VAL A 42 -16.23 -16.29 -25.17
N LYS A 43 -17.52 -16.06 -24.92
CA LYS A 43 -18.43 -17.10 -24.45
C LYS A 43 -18.87 -17.99 -25.62
N ASP A 44 -18.45 -19.26 -25.60
CA ASP A 44 -19.02 -20.30 -26.45
C ASP A 44 -20.12 -21.10 -25.72
N GLU A 45 -20.80 -22.01 -26.44
CA GLU A 45 -21.90 -22.82 -25.90
C GLU A 45 -21.46 -23.74 -24.74
N ASN A 46 -20.20 -24.18 -24.73
CA ASN A 46 -19.67 -25.21 -23.82
C ASN A 46 -18.87 -24.66 -22.63
N LEU A 47 -18.39 -23.41 -22.70
CA LEU A 47 -17.49 -22.80 -21.74
C LEU A 47 -18.24 -22.36 -20.49
N ASP A 48 -18.11 -23.11 -19.40
CA ASP A 48 -18.74 -22.75 -18.12
C ASP A 48 -17.68 -22.60 -17.04
N TYR A 49 -17.67 -21.44 -16.39
CA TYR A 49 -16.74 -21.13 -15.31
C TYR A 49 -17.28 -20.04 -14.40
N GLN A 50 -16.80 -20.02 -13.16
CA GLN A 50 -17.24 -19.14 -12.08
C GLN A 50 -16.07 -18.60 -11.26
N GLU A 51 -16.36 -17.59 -10.46
CA GLU A 51 -15.44 -17.08 -9.44
C GLU A 51 -14.95 -18.23 -8.54
N GLY A 52 -13.66 -18.24 -8.24
CA GLY A 52 -12.97 -19.29 -7.52
C GLY A 52 -12.45 -20.43 -8.40
N ASN A 53 -12.84 -20.54 -9.68
CA ASN A 53 -12.24 -21.55 -10.56
C ASN A 53 -10.75 -21.25 -10.82
N PRO A 54 -9.87 -22.27 -10.79
CA PRO A 54 -8.50 -22.14 -11.22
C PRO A 54 -8.39 -21.76 -12.70
N ILE A 55 -7.40 -20.94 -13.00
CA ILE A 55 -7.08 -20.49 -14.36
C ILE A 55 -5.57 -20.41 -14.54
N ALA A 56 -5.10 -20.91 -15.68
CA ALA A 56 -3.69 -20.92 -16.05
C ALA A 56 -3.52 -20.28 -17.42
N PHE A 57 -2.53 -19.38 -17.53
CA PHE A 57 -2.10 -18.82 -18.80
C PHE A 57 -0.73 -19.39 -19.16
N TYR A 58 -0.67 -20.01 -20.33
CA TYR A 58 0.51 -20.63 -20.90
C TYR A 58 1.10 -19.74 -21.98
N VAL A 59 2.42 -19.63 -21.95
CA VAL A 59 3.22 -19.01 -23.01
C VAL A 59 4.25 -20.05 -23.45
N ASP A 60 4.25 -20.38 -24.74
CA ASP A 60 5.17 -21.37 -25.34
C ASP A 60 5.15 -22.72 -24.58
N GLY A 61 3.94 -23.17 -24.20
CA GLY A 61 3.72 -24.42 -23.47
C GLY A 61 4.08 -24.40 -21.98
N LYS A 62 4.58 -23.29 -21.44
CA LYS A 62 4.93 -23.14 -20.02
C LYS A 62 3.92 -22.27 -19.29
N VAL A 63 3.57 -22.63 -18.06
CA VAL A 63 2.72 -21.81 -17.20
C VAL A 63 3.42 -20.48 -16.90
N PHE A 64 2.86 -19.39 -17.42
CA PHE A 64 3.33 -18.03 -17.16
C PHE A 64 2.59 -17.41 -15.99
N PHE A 65 1.28 -17.65 -15.89
CA PHE A 65 0.45 -17.22 -14.76
C PHE A 65 -0.47 -18.37 -14.33
N TYR A 66 -0.68 -18.52 -13.03
CA TYR A 66 -1.68 -19.41 -12.45
C TYR A 66 -2.34 -18.70 -11.28
N GLY A 67 -3.66 -18.77 -11.24
CA GLY A 67 -4.44 -18.12 -10.21
C GLY A 67 -5.89 -18.56 -10.23
N TYR A 68 -6.75 -17.69 -9.73
CA TYR A 68 -8.18 -17.98 -9.59
C TYR A 68 -8.99 -16.83 -10.14
N VAL A 69 -10.14 -17.13 -10.73
CA VAL A 69 -11.10 -16.12 -11.22
C VAL A 69 -11.71 -15.40 -10.02
N PHE A 70 -11.62 -14.07 -9.96
CA PHE A 70 -12.18 -13.28 -8.85
C PHE A 70 -13.35 -12.38 -9.27
N SER A 71 -13.36 -11.94 -10.52
CA SER A 71 -14.51 -11.21 -11.06
C SER A 71 -14.65 -11.44 -12.55
N LYS A 72 -15.90 -11.37 -13.00
CA LYS A 72 -16.30 -11.39 -14.41
C LYS A 72 -17.25 -10.23 -14.67
N SER A 73 -17.10 -9.57 -15.80
CA SER A 73 -18.04 -8.54 -16.27
C SER A 73 -18.26 -8.69 -17.77
N ARG A 74 -19.46 -8.37 -18.25
CA ARG A 74 -19.83 -8.49 -19.67
C ARG A 74 -20.31 -7.17 -20.23
N THR A 75 -20.01 -6.94 -21.50
CA THR A 75 -20.65 -5.92 -22.33
C THR A 75 -21.78 -6.56 -23.17
N GLY A 76 -22.50 -5.76 -23.96
CA GLY A 76 -23.58 -6.24 -24.83
C GLY A 76 -23.14 -7.27 -25.88
N GLU A 77 -21.84 -7.33 -26.18
CA GLU A 77 -21.23 -8.25 -27.16
C GLU A 77 -20.94 -9.65 -26.58
N GLN A 78 -21.36 -9.92 -25.33
CA GLN A 78 -21.14 -11.19 -24.61
C GLN A 78 -19.67 -11.55 -24.35
N ILE A 79 -18.75 -10.60 -24.56
CA ILE A 79 -17.34 -10.71 -24.20
C ILE A 79 -17.21 -10.60 -22.67
N ILE A 80 -16.54 -11.57 -22.04
CA ILE A 80 -16.38 -11.63 -20.59
C ILE A 80 -15.00 -11.12 -20.20
N THR A 81 -14.92 -9.90 -19.71
CA THR A 81 -13.71 -9.40 -19.03
C THR A 81 -13.56 -10.12 -17.70
N THR A 82 -12.46 -10.85 -17.55
CA THR A 82 -12.19 -11.71 -16.41
C THR A 82 -10.94 -11.24 -15.69
N THR A 83 -11.07 -10.95 -14.38
CA THR A 83 -9.94 -10.60 -13.52
C THR A 83 -9.61 -11.76 -12.60
N CYS A 84 -8.34 -12.13 -12.61
CA CYS A 84 -7.80 -13.26 -11.88
C CYS A 84 -6.67 -12.79 -10.98
N TYR A 85 -6.50 -13.45 -9.83
CA TYR A 85 -5.36 -13.20 -8.95
C TYR A 85 -4.61 -14.48 -8.63
N ASP A 86 -3.30 -14.36 -8.44
CA ASP A 86 -2.45 -15.44 -7.92
C ASP A 86 -2.71 -15.70 -6.42
N GLN A 87 -1.99 -16.67 -5.84
CA GLN A 87 -2.19 -17.06 -4.45
C GLN A 87 -1.78 -16.01 -3.42
N LEU A 88 -0.98 -14.99 -3.79
CA LEU A 88 -0.67 -13.90 -2.87
C LEU A 88 -1.95 -13.15 -2.46
N ARG A 89 -3.03 -13.27 -3.24
CA ARG A 89 -4.34 -12.72 -2.89
C ARG A 89 -4.83 -13.21 -1.54
N TYR A 90 -4.54 -14.46 -1.20
CA TYR A 90 -4.96 -15.06 0.07
C TYR A 90 -4.08 -14.61 1.25
N LEU A 91 -2.93 -13.96 1.03
CA LEU A 91 -2.15 -13.32 2.10
C LEU A 91 -2.78 -12.00 2.59
N LYS A 92 -3.81 -11.49 1.90
CA LYS A 92 -4.61 -10.33 2.34
C LYS A 92 -5.64 -10.65 3.42
N ASN A 93 -5.84 -11.92 3.75
CA ASN A 93 -6.73 -12.27 4.85
C ASN A 93 -6.10 -11.88 6.18
N LYS A 94 -6.93 -11.49 7.15
CA LYS A 94 -6.50 -11.12 8.49
C LYS A 94 -6.62 -12.30 9.46
N ALA A 95 -5.67 -12.40 10.39
CA ALA A 95 -5.73 -13.34 11.49
C ALA A 95 -4.92 -12.83 12.68
N THR A 96 -5.12 -13.44 13.84
CA THR A 96 -4.12 -13.39 14.92
C THR A 96 -3.08 -14.47 14.67
N TYR A 97 -1.82 -14.10 14.57
CA TYR A 97 -0.73 -15.03 14.29
C TYR A 97 0.42 -14.81 15.28
N GLN A 98 0.85 -15.90 15.92
CA GLN A 98 1.98 -15.88 16.84
C GLN A 98 3.16 -16.59 16.18
N TYR A 99 4.31 -15.94 16.19
CA TYR A 99 5.57 -16.53 15.75
C TYR A 99 6.66 -16.32 16.79
N LYS A 100 7.65 -17.20 16.74
CA LYS A 100 8.85 -17.20 17.58
C LYS A 100 10.03 -16.64 16.78
N ASP A 101 11.26 -16.87 17.24
CA ASP A 101 12.49 -16.36 16.61
C ASP A 101 12.80 -17.05 15.26
N TRP A 102 11.93 -16.80 14.29
CA TRP A 102 11.96 -17.36 12.94
C TRP A 102 12.63 -16.40 11.97
N THR A 103 13.25 -16.96 10.94
CA THR A 103 13.65 -16.17 9.77
C THR A 103 12.43 -15.77 8.94
N TYR A 104 12.58 -14.78 8.07
CA TYR A 104 11.51 -14.40 7.13
C TYR A 104 11.10 -15.61 6.26
N SER A 105 12.06 -16.40 5.81
CA SER A 105 11.83 -17.65 5.08
C SER A 105 10.99 -18.67 5.86
N GLU A 106 11.33 -18.87 7.13
CA GLU A 106 10.60 -19.80 8.02
C GLU A 106 9.17 -19.31 8.28
N LEU A 107 9.02 -18.01 8.58
CA LEU A 107 7.71 -17.38 8.81
C LEU A 107 6.81 -17.49 7.59
N LEU A 108 7.33 -17.17 6.39
CA LEU A 108 6.60 -17.35 5.13
C LEU A 108 6.17 -18.80 4.94
N THR A 109 7.10 -19.73 5.16
CA THR A 109 6.85 -21.16 4.96
C THR A 109 5.75 -21.67 5.88
N ASN A 110 5.76 -21.27 7.16
CA ASN A 110 4.74 -21.67 8.13
C ASN A 110 3.38 -21.05 7.81
N ILE A 111 3.31 -19.74 7.51
CA ILE A 111 2.07 -19.08 7.07
C ILE A 111 1.47 -19.78 5.85
N CYS A 112 2.30 -20.16 4.87
CA CYS A 112 1.82 -20.85 3.69
C CYS A 112 1.28 -22.25 4.02
N ARG A 113 1.98 -23.04 4.86
CA ARG A 113 1.54 -24.37 5.29
C ARG A 113 0.21 -24.33 6.06
N ASP A 114 0.10 -23.44 7.05
CA ASP A 114 -1.09 -23.28 7.88
C ASP A 114 -2.34 -22.91 7.07
N ARG A 115 -2.12 -22.35 5.87
CA ARG A 115 -3.17 -21.84 4.97
C ARG A 115 -3.32 -22.65 3.70
N ASN A 116 -2.64 -23.80 3.60
CA ASN A 116 -2.65 -24.68 2.44
C ASN A 116 -2.28 -23.97 1.12
N LEU A 117 -1.38 -22.99 1.19
CA LEU A 117 -0.84 -22.30 0.02
C LEU A 117 0.36 -23.07 -0.54
N GLN A 118 0.46 -23.13 -1.86
CA GLN A 118 1.55 -23.85 -2.52
C GLN A 118 2.86 -23.06 -2.44
N ILE A 119 3.92 -23.72 -1.98
CA ILE A 119 5.25 -23.13 -1.79
C ILE A 119 6.17 -23.56 -2.93
N GLY A 120 6.98 -22.61 -3.43
CA GLY A 120 8.02 -22.82 -4.42
C GLY A 120 9.42 -22.69 -3.82
N GLU A 121 10.31 -22.04 -4.57
CA GLU A 121 11.67 -21.76 -4.12
C GLU A 121 11.67 -20.67 -3.05
N VAL A 122 12.16 -21.00 -1.85
CA VAL A 122 12.32 -20.06 -0.73
C VAL A 122 13.78 -20.07 -0.30
N GLU A 123 14.48 -18.98 -0.56
CA GLU A 123 15.86 -18.78 -0.10
C GLU A 123 15.89 -18.47 1.39
N ASP A 124 16.92 -18.97 2.09
CA ASP A 124 17.11 -18.71 3.52
C ASP A 124 17.60 -17.27 3.77
N THR A 125 16.80 -16.51 4.51
CA THR A 125 17.06 -15.10 4.82
C THR A 125 18.01 -14.88 5.98
N LYS A 126 18.40 -15.94 6.70
CA LYS A 126 19.42 -16.00 7.78
C LYS A 126 19.13 -15.19 9.05
N PHE A 127 18.55 -14.01 8.95
CA PHE A 127 18.21 -13.17 10.10
C PHE A 127 16.96 -13.68 10.82
N LYS A 128 17.03 -13.80 12.15
CA LYS A 128 15.91 -14.20 13.00
C LYS A 128 15.17 -12.97 13.51
N ILE A 129 13.87 -12.92 13.26
CA ILE A 129 12.98 -11.86 13.68
C ILE A 129 12.47 -12.19 15.09
N PRO A 130 12.52 -11.25 16.05
CA PRO A 130 12.01 -11.49 17.39
C PRO A 130 10.55 -11.96 17.40
N GLY A 131 10.27 -13.01 18.17
CA GLY A 131 8.92 -13.52 18.31
C GLY A 131 7.92 -12.50 18.84
N ARG A 132 6.68 -12.55 18.33
CA ARG A 132 5.56 -11.71 18.79
C ARG A 132 4.21 -12.27 18.38
N ILE A 133 3.16 -11.65 18.92
CA ILE A 133 1.77 -11.88 18.55
C ILE A 133 1.32 -10.69 17.69
N GLU A 134 0.82 -10.99 16.50
CA GLU A 134 0.23 -10.02 15.58
C GLU A 134 -1.28 -10.21 15.60
N GLU A 135 -2.04 -9.26 16.15
CA GLU A 135 -3.49 -9.38 16.32
C GLU A 135 -4.27 -8.81 15.12
N ASN A 136 -5.15 -9.63 14.53
CA ASN A 136 -6.02 -9.24 13.41
C ASN A 136 -5.28 -8.52 12.26
N LYS A 137 -4.10 -9.02 11.91
CA LYS A 137 -3.25 -8.46 10.85
C LYS A 137 -3.34 -9.26 9.56
N GLU A 138 -3.22 -8.58 8.42
CA GLU A 138 -3.03 -9.28 7.15
C GLU A 138 -1.71 -10.04 7.18
N PHE A 139 -1.70 -11.28 6.69
CA PHE A 139 -0.43 -12.03 6.58
C PHE A 139 0.59 -11.27 5.73
N TRP A 140 0.13 -10.50 4.74
CA TRP A 140 0.99 -9.59 3.97
C TRP A 140 1.69 -8.55 4.86
N GLU A 141 0.99 -7.93 5.81
CA GLU A 141 1.58 -6.96 6.73
C GLU A 141 2.64 -7.62 7.62
N ILE A 142 2.36 -8.82 8.12
CA ILE A 142 3.29 -9.62 8.94
C ILE A 142 4.56 -9.94 8.14
N LEU A 143 4.40 -10.39 6.90
CA LEU A 143 5.51 -10.73 6.00
C LEU A 143 6.29 -9.49 5.55
N ARG A 144 5.63 -8.34 5.38
CA ARG A 144 6.29 -7.07 5.09
C ARG A 144 7.16 -6.62 6.24
N PHE A 145 6.66 -6.70 7.47
CA PHE A 145 7.46 -6.41 8.66
C PHE A 145 8.71 -7.30 8.74
N ALA A 146 8.54 -8.60 8.49
CA ALA A 146 9.64 -9.55 8.42
C ALA A 146 10.69 -9.20 7.35
N SER A 147 10.23 -8.80 6.15
CA SER A 147 11.08 -8.32 5.07
C SER A 147 11.85 -7.05 5.46
N ASP A 148 11.17 -6.07 6.06
CA ASP A 148 11.76 -4.79 6.48
C ASP A 148 12.81 -5.01 7.57
N MET A 149 12.53 -5.84 8.58
CA MET A 149 13.49 -6.20 9.63
C MET A 149 14.70 -6.93 9.07
N THR A 150 14.48 -7.89 8.17
CA THR A 150 15.57 -8.62 7.51
C THR A 150 16.46 -7.68 6.72
N THR A 151 15.87 -6.77 5.95
CA THR A 151 16.61 -5.78 5.15
C THR A 151 17.41 -4.84 6.04
N ALA A 152 16.80 -4.31 7.11
CA ALA A 152 17.46 -3.40 8.03
C ALA A 152 18.68 -4.02 8.74
N ASN A 153 18.64 -5.32 9.03
CA ASN A 153 19.72 -6.00 9.77
C ASN A 153 20.77 -6.66 8.85
N THR A 154 20.43 -6.98 7.61
CA THR A 154 21.34 -7.70 6.70
C THR A 154 21.79 -6.89 5.50
N GLY A 155 21.10 -5.79 5.18
CA GLY A 155 21.25 -5.05 3.93
C GLY A 155 20.75 -5.78 2.68
N LYS A 156 20.23 -7.02 2.83
CA LYS A 156 19.77 -7.84 1.70
C LYS A 156 18.28 -7.67 1.46
N LEU A 157 17.93 -7.47 0.19
CA LEU A 157 16.55 -7.35 -0.27
C LEU A 157 16.07 -8.69 -0.83
N TYR A 158 14.92 -9.13 -0.36
CA TYR A 158 14.22 -10.31 -0.87
C TYR A 158 12.90 -9.89 -1.52
N THR A 159 12.49 -10.63 -2.54
CA THR A 159 11.21 -10.45 -3.22
C THR A 159 10.34 -11.68 -2.98
N LEU A 160 9.18 -11.45 -2.37
CA LEU A 160 8.08 -12.41 -2.26
C LEU A 160 7.20 -12.31 -3.51
N PHE A 161 6.95 -13.44 -4.17
CA PHE A 161 6.17 -13.47 -5.41
C PHE A 161 5.54 -14.85 -5.68
N ASP A 162 4.53 -14.94 -6.55
CA ASP A 162 4.02 -16.24 -7.05
C ASP A 162 4.62 -16.57 -8.43
N LYS A 163 5.10 -17.81 -8.62
CA LYS A 163 5.59 -18.34 -9.89
C LYS A 163 4.77 -19.55 -10.31
N GLY A 164 3.76 -19.33 -11.14
CA GLY A 164 2.95 -20.39 -11.72
C GLY A 164 2.18 -21.18 -10.66
N GLY A 165 1.63 -20.50 -9.65
CA GLY A 165 0.86 -21.11 -8.58
C GLY A 165 1.75 -21.63 -7.45
N LYS A 166 2.92 -21.03 -7.26
CA LYS A 166 3.83 -21.37 -6.14
C LYS A 166 4.44 -20.10 -5.57
N ILE A 167 4.25 -19.87 -4.28
CA ILE A 167 4.80 -18.73 -3.56
C ILE A 167 6.30 -18.95 -3.33
N CYS A 168 7.10 -18.02 -3.83
CA CYS A 168 8.55 -18.03 -3.80
C CYS A 168 9.09 -16.81 -3.05
N LEU A 169 10.30 -16.95 -2.50
CA LEU A 169 11.05 -15.87 -1.89
C LEU A 169 12.50 -15.94 -2.36
N LYS A 170 12.97 -14.90 -3.04
CA LYS A 170 14.35 -14.87 -3.58
C LYS A 170 15.03 -13.54 -3.33
N SER A 171 16.35 -13.58 -3.12
CA SER A 171 17.20 -12.39 -3.12
C SER A 171 17.12 -11.72 -4.50
N ILE A 172 17.07 -10.39 -4.52
CA ILE A 172 17.09 -9.63 -5.79
C ILE A 172 18.37 -9.91 -6.61
N GLU A 173 19.47 -10.28 -5.94
CA GLU A 173 20.74 -10.63 -6.59
C GLU A 173 20.61 -11.89 -7.45
N SER A 174 19.81 -12.86 -7.00
CA SER A 174 19.51 -14.10 -7.73
C SER A 174 18.52 -13.89 -8.88
N MET A 175 17.86 -12.72 -8.92
CA MET A 175 16.85 -12.34 -9.91
C MET A 175 17.42 -11.36 -10.95
N LYS A 176 18.74 -11.31 -11.11
CA LYS A 176 19.40 -10.50 -12.13
C LYS A 176 19.18 -11.09 -13.52
N THR A 177 18.69 -10.27 -14.44
CA THR A 177 18.56 -10.63 -15.85
C THR A 177 19.82 -10.25 -16.63
N LYS A 178 19.95 -10.79 -17.85
CA LYS A 178 21.17 -10.63 -18.66
C LYS A 178 21.06 -9.49 -19.67
N ASP A 179 19.95 -9.42 -20.40
CA ASP A 179 19.87 -8.53 -21.56
C ASP A 179 19.58 -7.10 -21.12
N VAL A 180 20.23 -6.15 -21.78
CA VAL A 180 20.12 -4.72 -21.51
C VAL A 180 18.80 -4.18 -22.05
N ILE A 181 18.17 -3.29 -21.28
CA ILE A 181 17.04 -2.49 -21.75
C ILE A 181 17.57 -1.11 -22.12
N ASP A 182 17.43 -0.76 -23.39
CA ASP A 182 17.86 0.51 -23.99
C ASP A 182 16.77 1.07 -24.91
N TYR A 183 17.11 2.09 -25.70
CA TYR A 183 16.21 2.73 -26.66
C TYR A 183 15.79 1.82 -27.81
N ASP A 184 16.58 0.81 -28.19
CA ASP A 184 16.27 -0.04 -29.35
C ASP A 184 15.15 -1.04 -29.02
N CYS A 185 15.07 -1.45 -27.75
CA CYS A 185 14.01 -2.35 -27.27
C CYS A 185 12.82 -1.64 -26.61
N THR A 186 12.86 -0.31 -26.46
CA THR A 186 11.85 0.49 -25.75
C THR A 186 11.17 1.45 -26.71
N GLU A 187 9.86 1.32 -26.91
CA GLU A 187 9.13 2.25 -27.80
C GLU A 187 8.94 3.63 -27.17
N ASP A 188 8.57 3.70 -25.90
CA ASP A 188 8.29 4.95 -25.20
C ASP A 188 8.76 4.87 -23.74
N PHE A 189 9.03 6.02 -23.12
CA PHE A 189 9.28 6.11 -21.70
C PHE A 189 8.66 7.38 -21.12
N ASN A 190 8.24 7.29 -19.86
CA ASN A 190 7.86 8.44 -19.06
C ASN A 190 8.90 8.65 -17.96
N TYR A 191 9.65 9.74 -18.08
CA TYR A 191 10.55 10.23 -17.06
C TYR A 191 9.97 11.48 -16.42
N GLU A 192 9.66 11.39 -15.13
CA GLU A 192 9.09 12.47 -14.34
C GLU A 192 10.09 12.91 -13.27
N THR A 193 10.24 14.22 -13.09
CA THR A 193 11.00 14.79 -11.97
C THR A 193 10.14 15.77 -11.20
N SER A 194 10.19 15.73 -9.86
CA SER A 194 9.27 16.49 -9.03
C SER A 194 9.87 16.91 -7.68
N ILE A 195 9.48 18.09 -7.21
CA ILE A 195 9.67 18.57 -5.83
C ILE A 195 8.32 18.84 -5.14
N ASN A 196 7.22 18.40 -5.76
CA ASN A 196 5.86 18.80 -5.38
C ASN A 196 5.39 18.22 -4.04
N SER A 197 5.95 17.08 -3.65
CA SER A 197 5.59 16.38 -2.42
C SER A 197 6.82 15.74 -1.77
N ASN A 198 6.79 15.67 -0.44
CA ASN A 198 7.84 15.13 0.43
C ASN A 198 9.26 15.56 0.06
N THR A 199 9.42 16.80 -0.41
CA THR A 199 10.72 17.43 -0.69
C THR A 199 10.85 18.64 0.20
N TYR A 200 11.90 18.69 1.02
CA TYR A 200 12.08 19.73 2.02
C TYR A 200 13.53 20.16 2.10
N ASN A 201 13.77 21.47 1.92
CA ASN A 201 15.08 22.11 2.03
C ASN A 201 15.29 22.82 3.37
N ARG A 202 14.30 22.74 4.28
CA ARG A 202 14.42 23.05 5.70
C ARG A 202 13.72 21.98 6.54
N VAL A 203 14.38 21.50 7.59
CA VAL A 203 13.82 20.60 8.60
C VAL A 203 13.91 21.26 9.95
N HIS A 204 12.77 21.44 10.62
CA HIS A 204 12.65 22.07 11.93
C HIS A 204 12.06 21.08 12.94
N LEU A 205 12.85 20.62 13.90
CA LEU A 205 12.43 19.68 14.93
C LEU A 205 12.29 20.36 16.29
N LYS A 206 11.28 19.96 17.07
CA LYS A 206 11.11 20.41 18.46
C LYS A 206 11.10 19.23 19.43
N LEU A 207 11.85 19.36 20.51
CA LEU A 207 11.71 18.54 21.71
C LEU A 207 10.74 19.25 22.66
N LEU A 208 9.67 18.57 23.03
CA LEU A 208 8.66 19.04 23.97
C LEU A 208 8.74 18.24 25.27
N ASP A 209 8.36 18.86 26.38
CA ASP A 209 8.10 18.14 27.62
C ASP A 209 6.75 17.40 27.56
N ASP A 210 6.45 16.63 28.62
CA ASP A 210 5.18 15.89 28.72
C ASP A 210 3.95 16.82 28.78
N ASN A 211 4.13 18.11 29.11
CA ASN A 211 3.10 19.15 29.08
C ASN A 211 3.03 19.90 27.75
N LYS A 212 3.74 19.41 26.71
CA LYS A 212 3.85 20.01 25.36
C LYS A 212 4.55 21.37 25.32
N LYS A 213 5.28 21.75 26.36
CA LYS A 213 6.13 22.95 26.37
C LYS A 213 7.43 22.66 25.64
N GLU A 214 7.86 23.59 24.78
CA GLU A 214 9.12 23.44 24.06
C GLU A 214 10.32 23.49 25.03
N ILE A 215 11.13 22.43 25.00
CA ILE A 215 12.40 22.33 25.71
C ILE A 215 13.53 22.82 24.82
N LYS A 216 13.56 22.34 23.58
CA LYS A 216 14.65 22.59 22.62
C LYS A 216 14.11 22.52 21.19
N SER A 217 14.71 23.27 20.28
CA SER A 217 14.47 23.14 18.83
C SER A 217 15.78 23.06 18.07
N ALA A 218 15.72 22.41 16.90
CA ALA A 218 16.83 22.28 15.97
C ALA A 218 16.35 22.54 14.55
N THR A 219 17.15 23.29 13.79
CA THR A 219 16.89 23.57 12.37
C THR A 219 18.08 23.16 11.53
N ALA A 220 17.81 22.40 10.48
CA ALA A 220 18.76 22.13 9.41
C ALA A 220 18.19 22.67 8.10
N GLU A 221 19.00 23.35 7.29
CA GLU A 221 18.58 23.93 6.03
C GLU A 221 19.67 23.91 4.96
N ASP A 222 19.26 23.99 3.70
CA ASP A 222 20.11 24.17 2.54
C ASP A 222 19.74 25.46 1.82
N THR A 223 20.53 26.51 2.04
CA THR A 223 20.29 27.83 1.48
C THR A 223 20.35 27.84 -0.05
N LYS A 224 21.21 27.02 -0.67
CA LYS A 224 21.31 26.92 -2.13
C LYS A 224 20.06 26.28 -2.74
N ALA A 225 19.53 25.25 -2.08
CA ALA A 225 18.27 24.65 -2.50
C ALA A 225 17.08 25.60 -2.28
N ILE A 226 17.10 26.42 -1.22
CA ILE A 226 16.08 27.46 -0.96
C ILE A 226 16.13 28.55 -2.04
N GLU A 227 17.31 29.02 -2.44
CA GLU A 227 17.46 29.97 -3.54
C GLU A 227 16.92 29.42 -4.86
N LYS A 228 17.09 28.12 -5.10
CA LYS A 228 16.66 27.46 -6.35
C LYS A 228 15.18 27.10 -6.40
N TRP A 229 14.61 26.63 -5.29
CA TRP A 229 13.26 26.03 -5.23
C TRP A 229 12.26 26.81 -4.40
N GLY A 230 12.68 27.86 -3.70
CA GLY A 230 11.89 28.50 -2.64
C GLY A 230 11.92 27.68 -1.34
N LEU A 231 11.38 28.22 -0.25
CA LEU A 231 11.38 27.54 1.04
C LEU A 231 10.36 26.39 1.07
N LEU A 232 10.85 25.17 1.27
CA LEU A 232 10.07 23.96 1.48
C LEU A 232 10.43 23.40 2.86
N SER A 233 9.54 23.58 3.84
CA SER A 233 9.83 23.26 5.24
C SER A 233 9.06 22.03 5.74
N TYR A 234 9.75 21.13 6.43
CA TYR A 234 9.17 20.06 7.22
C TYR A 234 9.36 20.34 8.71
N SER A 235 8.31 20.13 9.51
CA SER A 235 8.37 20.30 10.95
C SER A 235 7.78 19.09 11.68
N ALA A 236 8.45 18.64 12.74
CA ALA A 236 7.97 17.57 13.59
C ALA A 236 8.37 17.79 15.05
N THR A 237 7.66 17.12 15.96
CA THR A 237 7.89 17.23 17.40
C THR A 237 8.10 15.85 18.03
N THR A 238 8.90 15.79 19.07
CA THR A 238 9.13 14.61 19.90
C THR A 238 9.14 15.00 21.37
N ASN A 239 8.79 14.08 22.26
CA ASN A 239 9.09 14.18 23.70
C ASN A 239 10.19 13.20 24.14
N ASN A 240 10.88 12.56 23.18
CA ASN A 240 11.99 11.67 23.48
C ASN A 240 13.26 12.47 23.74
N GLU A 241 13.58 12.68 25.01
CA GLU A 241 14.77 13.41 25.47
C GLU A 241 16.09 12.72 25.06
N GLU A 242 16.07 11.41 24.77
CA GLU A 242 17.24 10.65 24.30
C GLU A 242 17.58 10.92 22.82
N LEU A 243 16.64 11.49 22.06
CA LEU A 243 16.84 11.75 20.64
C LEU A 243 17.65 13.04 20.44
N ASP A 244 18.82 12.91 19.79
CA ASP A 244 19.55 14.06 19.29
C ASP A 244 18.81 14.70 18.09
N ILE A 245 17.98 15.70 18.39
CA ILE A 245 17.17 16.41 17.40
C ILE A 245 18.01 17.22 16.40
N ASP A 246 19.24 17.64 16.75
CA ASP A 246 20.13 18.36 15.85
C ASP A 246 20.70 17.43 14.78
N ALA A 247 21.22 16.27 15.22
CA ALA A 247 21.69 15.23 14.31
C ALA A 247 20.53 14.72 13.44
N LYS A 248 19.35 14.52 14.02
CA LYS A 248 18.19 14.01 13.29
C LYS A 248 17.68 14.99 12.24
N ALA A 249 17.65 16.30 12.55
CA ALA A 249 17.28 17.33 11.57
C ALA A 249 18.21 17.29 10.34
N LYS A 250 19.52 17.15 10.55
CA LYS A 250 20.52 17.03 9.48
C LYS A 250 20.37 15.74 8.67
N GLU A 251 20.08 14.61 9.33
CA GLU A 251 19.83 13.33 8.67
C GLU A 251 18.57 13.39 7.77
N LEU A 252 17.47 13.91 8.31
CA LEU A 252 16.22 14.08 7.56
C LEU A 252 16.42 15.03 6.38
N LEU A 253 17.13 16.15 6.55
CA LEU A 253 17.43 17.07 5.47
C LEU A 253 18.19 16.37 4.32
N LYS A 254 19.17 15.51 4.63
CA LYS A 254 19.93 14.76 3.60
C LYS A 254 19.05 13.83 2.76
N VAL A 255 17.98 13.30 3.32
CA VAL A 255 17.07 12.37 2.62
C VAL A 255 15.96 13.13 1.89
N LEU A 256 15.41 14.17 2.52
CA LEU A 256 14.23 14.90 2.05
C LEU A 256 14.58 16.06 1.10
N ASN A 257 15.78 16.62 1.15
CA ASN A 257 16.21 17.70 0.25
C ASN A 257 16.70 17.13 -1.09
N LYS A 258 15.82 16.44 -1.80
CA LYS A 258 16.14 15.81 -3.08
C LYS A 258 14.96 15.93 -4.04
N LYS A 259 15.27 16.12 -5.32
CA LYS A 259 14.29 16.01 -6.40
C LYS A 259 13.92 14.53 -6.57
N HIS A 260 12.63 14.23 -6.54
CA HIS A 260 12.11 12.89 -6.82
C HIS A 260 12.14 12.62 -8.31
N ARG A 261 12.45 11.38 -8.69
CA ARG A 261 12.52 10.93 -10.07
C ARG A 261 11.77 9.61 -10.23
N LYS A 262 11.03 9.50 -11.32
CA LYS A 262 10.25 8.32 -11.64
C LYS A 262 10.46 7.95 -13.09
N LEU A 263 10.73 6.68 -13.35
CA LEU A 263 10.90 6.17 -14.70
C LEU A 263 9.93 5.02 -14.94
N ARG A 264 9.12 5.18 -15.99
CA ARG A 264 8.31 4.11 -16.55
C ARG A 264 8.75 3.88 -17.98
N LEU A 265 9.22 2.68 -18.27
CA LEU A 265 9.53 2.23 -19.63
C LEU A 265 8.27 1.55 -20.18
N LYS A 266 7.84 1.89 -21.39
CA LYS A 266 6.58 1.45 -21.96
C LYS A 266 6.80 0.71 -23.27
N ASN A 267 5.95 -0.29 -23.48
CA ASN A 267 5.93 -1.13 -24.67
C ASN A 267 7.32 -1.67 -25.05
N ILE A 268 8.08 -2.09 -24.05
CA ILE A 268 9.37 -2.73 -24.26
C ILE A 268 9.13 -4.12 -24.85
N VAL A 269 10.01 -4.59 -25.72
CA VAL A 269 9.99 -5.97 -26.22
C VAL A 269 9.92 -6.95 -25.04
N GLY A 270 8.92 -7.82 -25.08
CA GLY A 270 8.56 -8.66 -23.95
C GLY A 270 9.61 -9.72 -23.60
N ARG A 271 9.82 -9.89 -22.30
CA ARG A 271 10.73 -10.89 -21.72
C ARG A 271 10.04 -11.71 -20.65
N LEU A 272 10.05 -13.03 -20.76
CA LEU A 272 9.34 -13.94 -19.84
C LEU A 272 10.07 -14.13 -18.49
N ASP A 273 11.35 -13.79 -18.42
CA ASP A 273 12.18 -13.86 -17.21
C ASP A 273 12.07 -12.61 -16.33
N VAL A 274 11.54 -11.50 -16.87
CA VAL A 274 11.36 -10.25 -16.15
C VAL A 274 10.07 -10.29 -15.33
N ARG A 275 10.18 -9.94 -14.05
CA ARG A 275 9.06 -9.74 -13.13
C ARG A 275 9.34 -8.67 -12.09
N ALA A 276 8.33 -8.25 -11.33
CA ALA A 276 8.55 -7.40 -10.16
C ALA A 276 9.56 -8.06 -9.19
N GLY A 277 10.59 -7.31 -8.81
CA GLY A 277 11.75 -7.79 -8.04
C GLY A 277 12.97 -8.23 -8.84
N SER A 278 12.88 -8.28 -10.17
CA SER A 278 14.05 -8.56 -11.02
C SER A 278 15.00 -7.37 -11.04
N LEU A 279 16.29 -7.64 -11.12
CA LEU A 279 17.32 -6.63 -11.41
C LEU A 279 17.61 -6.67 -12.90
N VAL A 280 17.22 -5.61 -13.61
CA VAL A 280 17.40 -5.49 -15.07
C VAL A 280 18.50 -4.46 -15.36
N PRO A 281 19.48 -4.76 -16.24
CA PRO A 281 20.41 -3.73 -16.69
C PRO A 281 19.68 -2.75 -17.61
N VAL A 282 19.76 -1.46 -17.31
CA VAL A 282 19.15 -0.39 -18.11
C VAL A 282 20.24 0.57 -18.57
N GLN A 283 20.27 0.84 -19.87
CA GLN A 283 21.17 1.78 -20.51
C GLN A 283 20.38 2.79 -21.33
N MET A 284 20.16 3.97 -20.77
CA MET A 284 19.47 5.07 -21.44
C MET A 284 20.19 6.38 -21.13
N MET A 285 20.84 6.94 -22.14
CA MET A 285 21.58 8.21 -22.05
C MET A 285 20.67 9.38 -22.38
N ALA A 286 20.86 10.51 -21.71
CA ALA A 286 20.13 11.75 -21.94
C ALA A 286 18.60 11.62 -21.81
N ILE A 287 18.10 10.80 -20.87
CA ILE A 287 16.65 10.66 -20.60
C ILE A 287 16.02 11.93 -19.99
N GLY A 288 16.82 12.92 -19.64
CA GLY A 288 16.41 14.14 -18.98
C GLY A 288 17.61 14.81 -18.33
N ASP A 289 17.57 14.95 -17.00
CA ASP A 289 18.66 15.54 -16.22
C ASP A 289 19.71 14.51 -15.72
N ILE A 290 19.64 13.26 -16.19
CA ILE A 290 20.56 12.17 -15.83
C ILE A 290 20.79 11.21 -17.00
N ASP A 291 21.88 10.45 -16.90
CA ASP A 291 22.13 9.23 -17.68
C ASP A 291 21.86 8.00 -16.79
N ILE A 292 21.31 6.94 -17.37
CA ILE A 292 21.16 5.64 -16.71
C ILE A 292 22.08 4.63 -17.38
N ASN A 293 23.05 4.12 -16.63
CA ASN A 293 23.81 2.93 -17.00
C ASN A 293 24.02 2.10 -15.73
N SER A 294 22.98 1.40 -15.32
CA SER A 294 22.99 0.69 -14.03
C SER A 294 21.97 -0.44 -13.99
N LEU A 295 22.11 -1.30 -12.98
CA LEU A 295 21.05 -2.24 -12.62
C LEU A 295 19.91 -1.48 -11.96
N MET A 296 18.71 -1.73 -12.46
CA MET A 296 17.48 -1.16 -11.96
C MET A 296 16.59 -2.27 -11.38
N LEU A 297 16.00 -2.02 -10.22
CA LEU A 297 15.05 -2.93 -9.61
C LEU A 297 13.66 -2.67 -10.17
N VAL A 298 13.01 -3.71 -10.69
CA VAL A 298 11.65 -3.64 -11.21
C VAL A 298 10.67 -3.54 -10.03
N GLN A 299 10.03 -2.39 -9.87
CA GLN A 299 8.98 -2.18 -8.87
C GLN A 299 7.68 -2.85 -9.30
N SER A 300 7.29 -2.65 -10.55
CA SER A 300 6.12 -3.28 -11.16
C SER A 300 6.36 -3.57 -12.62
N VAL A 301 5.72 -4.62 -13.13
CA VAL A 301 5.67 -4.94 -14.55
C VAL A 301 4.23 -5.23 -14.98
N THR A 302 3.88 -4.81 -16.19
CA THR A 302 2.69 -5.26 -16.90
C THR A 302 3.11 -5.92 -18.19
N HIS A 303 2.98 -7.24 -18.29
CA HIS A 303 3.13 -7.97 -19.54
C HIS A 303 1.83 -7.89 -20.34
N LYS A 304 1.93 -7.63 -21.65
CA LYS A 304 0.82 -7.55 -22.60
C LYS A 304 1.05 -8.56 -23.70
N PHE A 305 0.16 -9.53 -23.83
CA PHE A 305 0.19 -10.56 -24.86
C PHE A 305 -0.99 -10.38 -25.79
N GLN A 306 -0.73 -10.18 -27.08
CA GLN A 306 -1.77 -10.02 -28.08
C GLN A 306 -1.31 -10.66 -29.38
N GLU A 307 -2.16 -11.53 -29.94
CA GLU A 307 -1.83 -12.34 -31.13
C GLU A 307 -0.53 -13.11 -30.92
N GLU A 308 0.57 -12.74 -31.59
CA GLU A 308 1.90 -13.34 -31.46
C GLU A 308 2.92 -12.39 -30.80
N HIS A 309 2.47 -11.23 -30.34
CA HIS A 309 3.33 -10.21 -29.75
C HIS A 309 3.28 -10.24 -28.23
N HIS A 310 4.45 -9.99 -27.63
CA HIS A 310 4.61 -9.80 -26.19
C HIS A 310 5.36 -8.50 -25.95
N PHE A 311 4.74 -7.58 -25.21
CA PHE A 311 5.36 -6.35 -24.73
C PHE A 311 5.28 -6.25 -23.20
N MET A 312 6.09 -5.38 -22.62
CA MET A 312 6.06 -5.09 -21.19
C MET A 312 6.20 -3.60 -20.87
N ASP A 313 5.45 -3.15 -19.88
CA ASP A 313 5.67 -1.86 -19.23
C ASP A 313 6.36 -2.09 -17.89
N LEU A 314 7.44 -1.37 -17.62
CA LEU A 314 8.20 -1.48 -16.38
C LEU A 314 8.19 -0.16 -15.61
N GLU A 315 7.94 -0.23 -14.30
CA GLU A 315 8.36 0.82 -13.38
C GLU A 315 9.62 0.35 -12.68
N VAL A 316 10.67 1.14 -12.81
CA VAL A 316 12.01 0.76 -12.36
C VAL A 316 12.57 1.82 -11.43
N TYR A 317 13.40 1.39 -10.48
CA TYR A 317 14.01 2.30 -9.53
C TYR A 317 15.42 1.86 -9.13
N ASN A 318 16.23 2.83 -8.73
CA ASN A 318 17.52 2.64 -8.10
C ASN A 318 17.77 3.80 -7.12
N LYS A 319 19.02 4.09 -6.77
CA LYS A 319 19.38 5.22 -5.90
C LYS A 319 19.10 6.60 -6.52
N ASP A 320 19.14 6.72 -7.85
CA ASP A 320 19.02 7.98 -8.59
C ASP A 320 17.57 8.22 -9.04
N ILE A 321 16.86 7.13 -9.31
CA ILE A 321 15.44 7.07 -9.63
C ILE A 321 14.77 6.34 -8.49
N SER A 322 14.56 7.02 -7.37
CA SER A 322 13.96 6.43 -6.17
C SER A 322 12.51 6.89 -6.01
N PRO A 323 11.61 6.01 -5.52
CA PRO A 323 10.26 6.44 -5.17
C PRO A 323 10.30 7.52 -4.08
N GLU A 324 9.25 8.32 -4.03
CA GLU A 324 9.07 9.38 -3.05
C GLU A 324 9.10 8.82 -1.61
N VAL A 325 9.97 9.37 -0.76
CA VAL A 325 10.09 8.97 0.65
C VAL A 325 9.35 9.97 1.52
N ALA A 326 8.24 9.54 2.11
CA ALA A 326 7.55 10.34 3.12
C ALA A 326 8.39 10.42 4.41
N PRO A 327 8.43 11.58 5.10
CA PRO A 327 9.09 11.69 6.39
C PRO A 327 8.47 10.72 7.41
N GLN A 328 9.30 9.89 8.04
CA GLN A 328 8.86 9.04 9.14
C GLN A 328 8.59 9.87 10.39
N SER A 329 7.61 9.44 11.21
CA SER A 329 7.32 10.09 12.49
C SER A 329 8.51 9.97 13.44
N LEU A 330 8.81 11.04 14.17
CA LEU A 330 9.85 11.01 15.19
C LEU A 330 9.46 10.05 16.33
N PRO A 331 10.42 9.24 16.86
CA PRO A 331 10.20 8.43 18.04
C PRO A 331 9.68 9.28 19.19
N GLN A 332 8.69 8.77 19.93
CA GLN A 332 8.23 9.37 21.19
C GLN A 332 8.84 8.60 22.36
N LYS A 333 8.88 9.23 23.54
CA LYS A 333 9.28 8.58 24.79
C LYS A 333 8.44 7.31 25.00
N GLN A 334 9.09 6.15 25.14
CA GLN A 334 8.40 4.92 25.48
C GLN A 334 7.89 5.04 26.93
N LYS A 335 6.59 4.86 27.16
CA LYS A 335 6.08 4.74 28.53
C LYS A 335 6.64 3.45 29.13
N SER A 336 7.49 3.58 30.15
CA SER A 336 7.86 2.46 31.02
C SER A 336 6.63 2.02 31.82
N GLY A 337 5.83 1.15 31.21
CA GLY A 337 4.74 0.47 31.89
C GLY A 337 5.15 -0.98 32.12
N SER A 338 5.56 -1.29 33.35
CA SER A 338 5.55 -2.66 33.86
C SER A 338 4.18 -3.27 33.57
N ALA A 339 4.17 -4.46 32.98
CA ALA A 339 2.95 -5.23 32.78
C ALA A 339 2.41 -5.64 34.15
N ASP A 340 1.41 -4.92 34.66
CA ASP A 340 0.50 -5.42 35.68
C ASP A 340 -0.89 -5.58 35.08
N ILE A 341 -1.35 -6.82 35.13
CA ILE A 341 -2.67 -7.27 34.70
C ILE A 341 -3.68 -6.85 35.78
N SER A 342 -4.56 -5.90 35.46
CA SER A 342 -5.82 -5.77 36.17
C SER A 342 -6.90 -5.19 35.26
N SER A 343 -8.00 -5.95 35.13
CA SER A 343 -9.18 -5.72 34.29
C SER A 343 -9.84 -4.33 34.46
N PRO A 344 -10.56 -3.84 33.42
CA PRO A 344 -11.02 -2.46 33.37
C PRO A 344 -12.39 -2.27 34.03
N GLY A 345 -12.51 -1.22 34.85
CA GLY A 345 -13.77 -0.64 35.30
C GLY A 345 -13.90 0.81 34.84
N GLY A 346 -14.95 1.09 34.05
CA GLY A 346 -15.81 2.27 34.14
C GLY A 346 -15.27 3.71 33.95
N SER A 347 -15.67 4.28 32.80
CA SER A 347 -16.30 5.62 32.62
C SER A 347 -15.50 6.91 32.41
N ASP A 348 -15.95 7.60 31.35
CA ASP A 348 -16.01 9.03 31.03
C ASP A 348 -14.77 9.86 30.68
N GLY A 349 -14.71 10.28 29.40
CA GLY A 349 -13.76 11.30 28.89
C GLY A 349 -13.52 11.35 27.37
N GLY A 350 -14.34 10.70 26.53
CA GLY A 350 -13.95 10.34 25.15
C GLY A 350 -14.22 11.32 23.98
N ASN A 351 -14.99 12.41 24.14
CA ASN A 351 -15.51 13.12 22.96
C ASN A 351 -14.73 14.37 22.51
N SER A 352 -14.09 15.13 23.40
CA SER A 352 -13.24 16.26 23.01
C SER A 352 -11.87 15.84 22.44
N SER A 353 -11.44 14.60 22.70
CA SER A 353 -10.19 14.05 22.18
C SER A 353 -10.26 13.64 20.70
N MET A 354 -11.46 13.37 20.17
CA MET A 354 -11.63 12.82 18.83
C MET A 354 -11.46 13.87 17.73
N THR A 355 -11.93 15.10 17.97
CA THR A 355 -11.69 16.23 17.06
C THR A 355 -10.22 16.65 17.09
N GLU A 356 -9.55 16.63 18.25
CA GLU A 356 -8.12 16.89 18.37
C GLU A 356 -7.26 15.82 17.67
N ALA A 357 -7.65 14.55 17.77
CA ALA A 357 -7.00 13.47 17.02
C ALA A 357 -7.19 13.66 15.50
N ALA A 358 -8.40 14.02 15.07
CA ALA A 358 -8.72 14.26 13.65
C ALA A 358 -7.94 15.45 13.05
N LYS A 359 -7.69 16.51 13.84
CA LYS A 359 -6.93 17.69 13.41
C LYS A 359 -5.52 17.35 12.92
N LYS A 360 -4.89 16.31 13.47
CA LYS A 360 -3.55 15.83 13.04
C LYS A 360 -3.52 15.44 11.56
N TYR A 361 -4.67 15.10 10.99
CA TYR A 361 -4.80 14.66 9.61
C TYR A 361 -5.21 15.80 8.66
N LEU A 362 -5.37 17.04 9.12
CA LEU A 362 -5.70 18.17 8.24
C LEU A 362 -4.68 18.31 7.10
N GLY A 363 -5.18 18.41 5.87
CA GLY A 363 -4.36 18.49 4.68
C GLY A 363 -3.87 17.14 4.13
N VAL A 364 -4.02 16.03 4.87
CA VAL A 364 -3.70 14.68 4.39
C VAL A 364 -4.54 14.35 3.16
N LYS A 365 -3.91 13.79 2.13
CA LYS A 365 -4.56 13.47 0.86
C LYS A 365 -5.71 12.48 1.07
N TYR A 366 -6.79 12.66 0.32
CA TYR A 366 -7.87 11.69 0.27
C TYR A 366 -7.41 10.50 -0.58
N VAL A 367 -7.30 9.33 0.03
CA VAL A 367 -7.00 8.06 -0.65
C VAL A 367 -8.11 7.09 -0.35
N TRP A 368 -8.78 6.61 -1.40
CA TRP A 368 -9.89 5.69 -1.27
C TRP A 368 -9.43 4.39 -0.59
N GLY A 369 -10.10 3.98 0.48
CA GLY A 369 -9.71 2.83 1.30
C GLY A 369 -8.61 3.15 2.32
N GLY A 370 -7.95 4.31 2.22
CA GLY A 370 -6.79 4.66 3.05
C GLY A 370 -7.13 4.89 4.53
N GLU A 371 -6.27 4.41 5.42
CA GLU A 371 -6.32 4.57 6.89
C GLU A 371 -5.04 5.17 7.47
N SER A 372 -4.02 5.41 6.66
CA SER A 372 -2.70 5.80 7.17
C SER A 372 -1.90 6.64 6.20
N MET A 373 -0.94 7.38 6.76
CA MET A 373 0.03 8.13 5.98
C MET A 373 0.93 7.22 5.14
N SER A 374 1.16 5.97 5.60
CA SER A 374 1.86 4.92 4.85
C SER A 374 1.08 4.40 3.64
N GLU A 375 -0.24 4.60 3.61
CA GLU A 375 -1.11 4.29 2.45
C GLU A 375 -1.27 5.51 1.51
N GLY A 376 -0.54 6.59 1.75
CA GLY A 376 -0.58 7.81 0.94
C GLY A 376 -1.77 8.74 1.25
N GLY A 377 -2.60 8.42 2.25
CA GLY A 377 -3.72 9.26 2.67
C GLY A 377 -4.81 8.52 3.45
N VAL A 378 -5.90 9.24 3.75
CA VAL A 378 -7.06 8.68 4.46
C VAL A 378 -8.35 8.88 3.66
N ASP A 379 -9.27 7.93 3.72
CA ASP A 379 -10.66 8.18 3.27
C ASP A 379 -11.56 8.67 4.42
N CYS A 380 -12.83 8.92 4.12
CA CYS A 380 -13.78 9.51 5.06
C CYS A 380 -13.92 8.69 6.36
N THR A 381 -13.96 7.38 6.23
CA THR A 381 -14.06 6.43 7.34
C THR A 381 -12.70 6.10 7.96
N GLY A 382 -11.62 6.11 7.17
CA GLY A 382 -10.25 5.94 7.65
C GLY A 382 -9.80 7.07 8.56
N LEU A 383 -10.24 8.30 8.29
CA LEU A 383 -10.05 9.44 9.19
C LEU A 383 -10.67 9.20 10.58
N VAL A 384 -11.88 8.65 10.63
CA VAL A 384 -12.60 8.35 11.89
C VAL A 384 -11.85 7.28 12.68
N ILE A 385 -11.51 6.17 12.02
CA ILE A 385 -10.81 5.02 12.63
C ILE A 385 -9.44 5.46 13.15
N ARG A 386 -8.73 6.26 12.36
CA ARG A 386 -7.40 6.72 12.75
C ARG A 386 -7.45 7.70 13.92
N SER A 387 -8.47 8.56 13.96
CA SER A 387 -8.70 9.46 15.10
C SER A 387 -8.98 8.68 16.39
N LEU A 388 -9.75 7.59 16.30
CA LEU A 388 -10.00 6.68 17.43
C LEU A 388 -8.74 5.89 17.82
N ARG A 389 -7.96 5.41 16.85
CA ARG A 389 -6.71 4.70 17.11
C ARG A 389 -5.68 5.58 17.81
N ASP A 390 -5.61 6.86 17.43
CA ASP A 390 -4.77 7.86 18.10
C ASP A 390 -5.24 8.17 19.54
N MET A 391 -6.48 7.83 19.88
CA MET A 391 -7.03 7.86 21.24
C MET A 391 -6.86 6.51 21.98
N GLY A 392 -6.17 5.54 21.38
CA GLY A 392 -5.97 4.20 21.94
C GLY A 392 -7.14 3.23 21.69
N VAL A 393 -8.14 3.62 20.91
CA VAL A 393 -9.26 2.77 20.53
C VAL A 393 -8.94 2.05 19.24
N ASN A 394 -8.68 0.74 19.33
CA ASN A 394 -8.43 -0.07 18.14
C ASN A 394 -9.74 -0.70 17.66
N MET A 395 -10.10 -0.47 16.39
CA MET A 395 -11.32 -1.03 15.82
C MET A 395 -11.11 -1.58 14.41
N PRO A 396 -11.90 -2.59 14.00
CA PRO A 396 -11.89 -3.08 12.64
C PRO A 396 -12.25 -1.99 11.63
N ARG A 397 -11.76 -2.17 10.41
CA ARG A 397 -12.11 -1.29 9.30
C ARG A 397 -13.59 -1.38 8.99
N PHE A 398 -14.27 -0.23 8.91
CA PHE A 398 -15.66 -0.13 8.47
C PHE A 398 -15.81 0.85 7.30
N THR A 399 -16.89 0.68 6.54
CA THR A 399 -17.31 1.63 5.50
C THR A 399 -18.50 2.45 6.00
N SER A 400 -18.84 3.53 5.27
CA SER A 400 -20.03 4.31 5.61
C SER A 400 -21.29 3.43 5.65
N SER A 401 -21.42 2.43 4.76
CA SER A 401 -22.57 1.51 4.79
C SER A 401 -22.56 0.58 6.00
N THR A 402 -21.40 0.02 6.38
CA THR A 402 -21.37 -0.91 7.52
C THR A 402 -21.53 -0.22 8.87
N LEU A 403 -21.04 1.01 9.03
CA LEU A 403 -21.35 1.85 10.22
C LEU A 403 -22.86 2.11 10.32
N ALA A 404 -23.50 2.43 9.20
CA ALA A 404 -24.94 2.70 9.15
C ALA A 404 -25.82 1.47 9.41
N SER A 405 -25.40 0.29 8.93
CA SER A 405 -26.17 -0.95 9.08
C SER A 405 -25.92 -1.66 10.40
N ASN A 406 -24.75 -1.49 11.01
CA ASN A 406 -24.39 -2.15 12.27
C ASN A 406 -23.41 -1.30 13.11
N PRO A 407 -23.85 -0.17 13.68
CA PRO A 407 -22.96 0.73 14.44
C PRO A 407 -22.41 0.09 15.71
N LYS A 408 -23.20 -0.79 16.35
CA LYS A 408 -22.79 -1.48 17.60
C LYS A 408 -21.58 -2.37 17.43
N ALA A 409 -21.39 -2.97 16.24
CA ALA A 409 -20.20 -3.78 15.95
C ALA A 409 -18.88 -3.00 15.99
N TYR A 410 -18.94 -1.66 15.98
CA TYR A 410 -17.79 -0.77 16.02
C TYR A 410 -17.78 0.13 17.26
N GLY A 411 -18.58 -0.22 18.28
CA GLY A 411 -18.67 0.57 19.52
C GLY A 411 -19.43 1.89 19.37
N PHE A 412 -20.20 2.06 18.28
CA PHE A 412 -21.03 3.25 18.08
C PHE A 412 -22.48 3.01 18.46
N VAL A 413 -23.10 4.05 18.98
CA VAL A 413 -24.55 4.16 19.16
C VAL A 413 -25.09 5.26 18.27
N GLU A 414 -26.23 5.02 17.62
CA GLU A 414 -26.92 6.06 16.87
C GLU A 414 -27.60 7.03 17.83
N ILE A 415 -27.44 8.32 17.56
CA ILE A 415 -28.04 9.41 18.34
C ILE A 415 -28.85 10.33 17.43
N PRO A 416 -29.85 11.05 17.96
CA PRO A 416 -30.53 12.11 17.22
C PRO A 416 -29.52 13.15 16.71
N ILE A 417 -29.64 13.55 15.44
CA ILE A 417 -28.65 14.44 14.80
C ILE A 417 -28.53 15.81 15.47
N ASN A 418 -29.60 16.29 16.09
CA ASN A 418 -29.62 17.55 16.85
C ASN A 418 -28.94 17.44 18.23
N GLN A 419 -28.59 16.23 18.67
CA GLN A 419 -27.83 15.96 19.89
C GLN A 419 -26.34 15.69 19.60
N ALA A 420 -25.92 15.74 18.32
CA ALA A 420 -24.54 15.52 17.96
C ALA A 420 -23.63 16.61 18.55
N GLU A 421 -22.54 16.19 19.17
CA GLU A 421 -21.50 17.01 19.80
C GLU A 421 -20.19 16.89 19.01
N PRO A 422 -19.24 17.83 19.17
CA PRO A 422 -17.90 17.68 18.61
C PRO A 422 -17.30 16.30 18.91
N GLY A 423 -16.83 15.61 17.87
CA GLY A 423 -16.30 14.25 17.93
C GLY A 423 -17.27 13.18 17.43
N ASP A 424 -18.57 13.43 17.44
CA ASP A 424 -19.55 12.48 16.89
C ASP A 424 -19.45 12.37 15.37
N VAL A 425 -19.75 11.17 14.86
CA VAL A 425 -19.68 10.85 13.43
C VAL A 425 -21.02 11.14 12.77
N LEU A 426 -21.05 12.16 11.91
CA LEU A 426 -22.18 12.51 11.07
C LEU A 426 -22.15 11.70 9.77
N TRP A 427 -23.32 11.23 9.34
CA TRP A 427 -23.43 10.29 8.23
C TRP A 427 -24.50 10.69 7.21
N HIS A 428 -24.22 10.45 5.93
CA HIS A 428 -25.22 10.32 4.87
C HIS A 428 -24.84 9.15 3.96
N LYS A 429 -25.75 8.73 3.08
CA LYS A 429 -25.47 7.63 2.14
C LYS A 429 -24.17 7.88 1.37
N GLY A 430 -23.19 6.99 1.60
CA GLY A 430 -21.88 7.00 0.95
C GLY A 430 -20.78 7.82 1.62
N HIS A 431 -20.98 8.46 2.78
CA HIS A 431 -19.96 9.31 3.41
C HIS A 431 -20.13 9.48 4.92
N VAL A 432 -19.02 9.73 5.61
CA VAL A 432 -18.99 10.15 7.01
C VAL A 432 -18.10 11.36 7.23
N ALA A 433 -18.41 12.14 8.25
CA ALA A 433 -17.59 13.24 8.74
C ALA A 433 -17.65 13.29 10.27
N MET A 434 -16.69 13.90 10.93
CA MET A 434 -16.79 14.16 12.38
C MET A 434 -17.27 15.58 12.61
N LYS A 435 -18.23 15.75 13.52
CA LYS A 435 -18.66 17.09 13.97
C LYS A 435 -17.45 17.77 14.62
N TYR A 436 -17.15 18.98 14.16
CA TYR A 436 -15.97 19.74 14.63
C TYR A 436 -16.40 20.83 15.62
N ASP A 437 -17.42 21.59 15.26
CA ASP A 437 -18.14 22.56 16.09
C ASP A 437 -19.61 22.61 15.63
N ASP A 438 -20.40 23.57 16.12
CA ASP A 438 -21.82 23.67 15.78
C ASP A 438 -22.12 23.96 14.31
N THR A 439 -21.15 24.53 13.58
CA THR A 439 -21.33 24.95 12.19
C THR A 439 -20.45 24.17 11.20
N ASN A 440 -19.40 23.50 11.67
CA ASN A 440 -18.36 22.89 10.87
C ASN A 440 -18.19 21.38 11.14
N VAL A 441 -17.66 20.69 10.13
CA VAL A 441 -17.21 19.30 10.21
C VAL A 441 -15.77 19.17 9.77
N ILE A 442 -15.07 18.19 10.33
CA ILE A 442 -13.77 17.73 9.85
C ILE A 442 -13.96 16.41 9.11
N GLU A 443 -13.44 16.34 7.88
CA GLU A 443 -13.67 15.20 7.01
C GLU A 443 -12.55 15.02 5.99
N ALA A 444 -12.30 13.78 5.59
CA ALA A 444 -11.59 13.49 4.36
C ALA A 444 -12.60 13.63 3.20
N ALA A 445 -12.52 14.73 2.46
CA ALA A 445 -13.46 15.02 1.39
C ALA A 445 -12.87 14.62 0.03
N PHE A 446 -13.52 13.66 -0.65
CA PHE A 446 -13.14 13.26 -2.01
C PHE A 446 -13.10 14.46 -2.97
N SER A 447 -14.10 15.35 -2.91
CA SER A 447 -14.20 16.55 -3.75
C SER A 447 -13.10 17.58 -3.48
N LYS A 448 -12.49 17.57 -2.29
CA LYS A 448 -11.36 18.43 -1.92
C LYS A 448 -10.01 17.71 -2.01
N LYS A 449 -10.02 16.40 -2.32
CA LYS A 449 -8.86 15.50 -2.41
C LYS A 449 -7.98 15.47 -1.17
N LYS A 450 -8.49 15.92 -0.02
CA LYS A 450 -7.76 15.99 1.26
C LYS A 450 -8.71 16.10 2.47
N VAL A 451 -8.15 15.98 3.66
CA VAL A 451 -8.83 16.28 4.92
C VAL A 451 -8.95 17.78 5.11
N VAL A 452 -10.17 18.25 5.37
CA VAL A 452 -10.51 19.66 5.54
C VAL A 452 -11.49 19.87 6.68
N ILE A 453 -11.47 21.07 7.28
CA ILE A 453 -12.61 21.59 8.04
C ILE A 453 -13.46 22.42 7.07
N GLN A 454 -14.76 22.16 7.00
CA GLN A 454 -15.68 22.97 6.20
C GLN A 454 -17.06 23.10 6.85
N SER A 455 -17.76 24.17 6.49
CA SER A 455 -19.09 24.45 7.02
C SER A 455 -20.13 23.46 6.49
N GLN A 456 -20.98 22.97 7.40
CA GLN A 456 -22.08 22.06 7.09
C GLN A 456 -23.12 22.70 6.15
N SER A 457 -23.27 24.03 6.20
CA SER A 457 -24.19 24.77 5.33
C SER A 457 -23.77 24.72 3.86
N LYS A 458 -22.46 24.71 3.59
CA LYS A 458 -21.85 24.71 2.25
C LYS A 458 -21.79 23.32 1.58
N ARG A 459 -22.27 22.28 2.26
CA ARG A 459 -22.30 20.90 1.72
C ARG A 459 -23.51 20.66 0.82
N PRO A 460 -23.35 20.00 -0.34
CA PRO A 460 -24.46 19.68 -1.25
C PRO A 460 -25.38 18.58 -0.70
N LYS A 461 -24.86 17.67 0.15
CA LYS A 461 -25.63 16.62 0.81
C LYS A 461 -25.62 16.86 2.32
N LYS A 462 -26.82 16.93 2.91
CA LYS A 462 -27.01 17.04 4.36
C LYS A 462 -26.78 15.67 5.02
N PHE A 463 -26.25 15.70 6.24
CA PHE A 463 -26.17 14.51 7.08
C PHE A 463 -27.57 14.14 7.57
N THR A 464 -27.86 12.85 7.62
CA THR A 464 -29.18 12.31 7.96
C THR A 464 -29.16 11.49 9.25
N ARG A 465 -27.97 11.08 9.71
CA ARG A 465 -27.76 10.24 10.91
C ARG A 465 -26.52 10.70 11.65
N ALA A 466 -26.45 10.44 12.95
CA ALA A 466 -25.29 10.72 13.79
C ALA A 466 -24.97 9.54 14.70
N PHE A 467 -23.67 9.29 14.92
CA PHE A 467 -23.18 8.17 15.72
C PHE A 467 -22.17 8.65 16.75
N ARG A 468 -22.36 8.24 18.00
CA ARG A 468 -21.45 8.52 19.12
C ARG A 468 -20.69 7.26 19.50
N TYR A 469 -19.37 7.37 19.63
CA TYR A 469 -18.55 6.26 20.11
C TYR A 469 -18.73 6.09 21.63
N LYS A 470 -18.92 4.86 22.11
CA LYS A 470 -19.20 4.55 23.53
C LYS A 470 -18.35 3.42 24.12
N GLY A 471 -17.43 2.84 23.35
CA GLY A 471 -16.68 1.66 23.76
C GLY A 471 -17.12 0.46 22.95
#